data_AF-D3SNM9-F1
#
_entry.id   AF-D3SNM9-F1
#
_cell.length_a   1.000
_cell.length_b   1.000
_cell.length_c   1.000
_cell.angle_alpha   90.00
_cell.angle_beta   90.00
_cell.angle_gamma   90.00
#
_symmetry.space_group_name_H-M   'P 1'
#
loop_
_entity.id
_entity.type
_entity.pdbx_description
1 polymer ?
#
loop_
_entity_poly.entity_id
_entity_poly.type
_entity_poly.pdbx_seq_one_letter_code
_entity_poly.pdbx_strand_id
1 'polypeptide(L)' 'MENKVVIKVNGKELNLKDFPRRVAYNVVLGFIRSLNLEEEPEYIEIHIHVSGKNRGDS' A
#
# COMPACT_ATOMS: atom_id res chain seq x y z
N MET A 1 -18.46 -7.69 0.35
CA MET A 1 -17.92 -6.42 0.86
C MET A 1 -16.83 -5.98 -0.10
N GLU A 2 -16.90 -4.77 -0.64
CA GLU A 2 -15.92 -4.28 -1.61
C GLU A 2 -14.75 -3.65 -0.85
N ASN A 3 -13.54 -4.20 -1.02
CA ASN A 3 -12.34 -3.68 -0.36
C ASN A 3 -11.87 -2.43 -1.10
N LYS A 4 -11.94 -1.26 -0.45
CA LYS A 4 -11.46 -0.01 -1.03
C LYS A 4 -9.96 0.13 -0.81
N VAL A 5 -9.19 0.24 -1.90
CA VAL A 5 -7.75 0.55 -1.87
C VAL A 5 -7.54 1.95 -2.41
N VAL A 6 -6.89 2.79 -1.61
CA VAL A 6 -6.53 4.17 -1.95
C VAL A 6 -5.01 4.28 -1.93
N ILE A 7 -4.40 4.62 -3.06
CA ILE A 7 -2.96 4.93 -3.15
C ILE A 7 -2.82 6.41 -3.45
N LYS A 8 -2.05 7.12 -2.61
CA LYS A 8 -1.71 8.53 -2.82
C LYS A 8 -0.24 8.66 -3.19
N VAL A 9 0.04 9.32 -4.31
CA VAL A 9 1.40 9.64 -4.75
C VAL A 9 1.52 11.16 -4.82
N ASN A 10 2.48 11.73 -4.09
CA ASN A 10 2.67 13.18 -3.98
C ASN A 10 1.38 13.92 -3.60
N GLY A 11 0.61 13.35 -2.66
CA GLY A 11 -0.68 13.89 -2.21
C GLY A 11 -1.87 13.65 -3.15
N LYS A 12 -1.67 13.06 -4.34
CA LYS A 12 -2.74 12.79 -5.31
C LYS A 12 -3.21 11.34 -5.25
N GLU A 13 -4.51 11.13 -5.11
CA GLU A 13 -5.13 9.82 -5.19
C GLU A 13 -5.08 9.27 -6.63
N LEU A 14 -4.64 8.02 -6.77
CA LEU A 14 -4.61 7.33 -8.05
C LEU A 14 -5.88 6.51 -8.26
N ASN A 15 -6.46 6.61 -9.45
CA ASN A 15 -7.53 5.70 -9.86
C ASN A 15 -6.94 4.36 -10.32
N LEU A 16 -7.07 3.33 -9.47
CA LEU A 16 -6.52 2.00 -9.74
C LEU A 16 -7.49 1.16 -10.57
N LYS A 17 -6.97 0.51 -11.61
CA LYS A 17 -7.69 -0.59 -12.30
C LYS A 17 -7.83 -1.80 -11.37
N ASP A 18 -8.72 -2.71 -11.70
CA ASP A 18 -9.06 -3.88 -10.88
C ASP A 18 -7.88 -4.78 -10.54
N PHE A 19 -6.98 -5.02 -11.50
CA PHE A 19 -5.82 -5.88 -11.26
C PHE A 19 -4.82 -5.24 -10.26
N PRO A 20 -4.29 -4.01 -10.47
CA PRO A 20 -3.43 -3.34 -9.49
C PRO A 20 -4.05 -3.20 -8.09
N ARG A 21 -5.35 -2.88 -8.01
CA ARG A 21 -6.08 -2.78 -6.75
C ARG A 21 -6.08 -4.10 -5.97
N ARG A 22 -6.37 -5.22 -6.63
CA ARG A 22 -6.32 -6.56 -6.00
C ARG A 22 -4.92 -6.95 -5.55
N VAL A 23 -3.91 -6.66 -6.37
CA VAL A 23 -2.50 -6.93 -6.00
C VAL A 23 -2.11 -6.13 -4.77
N ALA A 24 -2.36 -4.82 -4.74
CA ALA A 24 -2.03 -3.98 -3.60
C ALA A 24 -2.72 -4.46 -2.31
N TYR A 25 -4.02 -4.76 -2.38
CA TYR A 25 -4.77 -5.30 -1.25
C TYR A 25 -4.16 -6.60 -0.70
N ASN A 26 -3.90 -7.58 -1.58
CA ASN A 26 -3.40 -8.89 -1.15
C ASN A 26 -2.00 -8.80 -0.55
N VAL A 27 -1.11 -7.97 -1.13
CA VAL A 27 0.25 -7.76 -0.61
C VAL A 27 0.20 -7.11 0.76
N VAL A 28 -0.57 -6.04 0.91
CA VAL A 28 -0.69 -5.32 2.19
C VAL A 28 -1.30 -6.22 3.26
N LEU A 29 -2.45 -6.85 2.98
CA LEU A 29 -3.11 -7.71 3.95
C LEU A 29 -2.23 -8.91 4.34
N GLY A 30 -1.58 -9.55 3.37
CA GLY A 30 -0.68 -10.67 3.63
C GLY A 30 0.51 -10.26 4.50
N PHE A 31 1.10 -9.09 4.24
CA PHE A 31 2.15 -8.53 5.08
C PHE A 31 1.65 -8.27 6.50
N ILE A 32 0.53 -7.58 6.67
CA ILE A 32 0.00 -7.26 8.00
C ILE A 32 -0.36 -8.52 8.80
N ARG A 33 -0.96 -9.54 8.18
CA ARG A 33 -1.23 -10.83 8.84
C ARG A 33 0.02 -11.60 9.24
N SER A 34 1.16 -11.31 8.60
CA SER A 34 2.45 -11.89 9.00
C SER A 34 3.05 -11.17 10.22
N LEU A 35 2.58 -9.96 10.53
CA LEU A 35 2.86 -9.29 11.79
C LEU A 35 1.94 -9.94 12.83
N ASN A 36 2.52 -10.49 13.90
CA ASN A 36 1.77 -11.14 14.98
C ASN A 36 1.03 -10.08 15.84
N LEU A 37 0.04 -9.43 15.24
CA LEU A 37 -0.79 -8.41 15.87
C LEU A 37 -1.72 -9.06 16.89
N GLU A 38 -1.98 -8.35 17.98
CA GLU A 38 -2.89 -8.82 19.03
C GLU A 38 -4.35 -8.86 18.57
N GLU A 39 -4.70 -8.01 17.60
CA GLU A 39 -6.06 -7.86 17.06
C GLU A 39 -6.07 -7.83 15.53
N GLU A 40 -7.16 -8.28 14.93
CA GLU A 40 -7.37 -8.21 13.47
C GLU A 40 -7.59 -6.74 13.04
N PRO A 41 -6.86 -6.25 12.02
CA PRO A 41 -6.95 -4.85 11.62
C PRO A 41 -8.23 -4.57 10.82
N GLU A 42 -9.04 -3.63 11.30
CA GLU A 42 -10.18 -3.09 10.53
C GLU A 42 -9.74 -2.06 9.48
N TYR A 43 -8.61 -1.38 9.71
CA TYR A 43 -8.06 -0.35 8.85
C TYR A 43 -6.53 -0.42 8.84
N ILE A 44 -5.92 -0.26 7.66
CA ILE A 44 -4.47 -0.30 7.48
C ILE A 44 -4.04 0.98 6.74
N GLU A 45 -3.13 1.75 7.35
CA GLU A 45 -2.46 2.89 6.72
C GLU A 45 -0.95 2.62 6.66
N ILE A 46 -0.35 2.79 5.47
CA ILE A 46 1.09 2.60 5.26
C ILE A 46 1.69 3.89 4.74
N HIS A 47 2.65 4.44 5.49
CA HIS A 47 3.45 5.59 5.08
C HIS A 47 4.80 5.11 4.53
N ILE A 48 5.07 5.39 3.25
CA ILE A 48 6.33 5.06 2.60
C ILE A 48 7.05 6.35 2.25
N HIS A 49 8.24 6.55 2.83
CA HIS A 49 9.11 7.69 2.51
C HIS A 49 10.14 7.22 1.48
N VAL A 50 9.96 7.65 0.23
CA VAL A 50 10.94 7.39 -0.83
C VAL A 50 12.00 8.48 -0.77
N SER A 51 13.13 8.21 -0.11
CA SER A 51 14.28 9.10 -0.21
C SER A 51 14.76 9.08 -1.67
N GLY A 52 14.87 10.27 -2.28
CA GLY A 52 15.38 10.40 -3.63
C GLY A 52 16.83 9.96 -3.69
N LYS A 53 17.08 8.66 -3.92
CA LYS A 53 18.33 8.27 -4.56
C LYS A 53 18.22 8.74 -5.99
N ASN A 54 18.85 9.89 -6.27
CA ASN A 54 19.39 10.18 -7.58
C ASN A 54 19.95 8.87 -8.13
N ARG A 55 19.38 8.39 -9.24
CA ARG A 55 20.12 7.50 -10.12
C ARG A 55 21.41 8.26 -10.43
N GLY A 56 22.58 7.71 -10.09
CA GLY A 56 23.86 8.24 -10.56
C GLY A 56 23.80 8.46 -12.08
N ASP A 57 24.45 9.45 -12.68
CA ASP A 57 25.79 9.98 -12.36
C ASP A 57 26.77 8.89 -11.94
N SER A 58 26.94 7.90 -12.83
CA SER A 58 28.22 7.38 -13.36
C SER A 58 27.98 6.11 -14.16
#